data_AF-A0A852EAG8-F1
#
_entry.id   AF-A0A852EAG8-F1
#
_cell.length_a   1.000
_cell.length_b   1.000
_cell.length_c   1.000
_cell.angle_alpha   90.00
_cell.angle_beta   90.00
_cell.angle_gamma   90.00
#
_symmetry.space_group_name_H-M   'P 1'
#
loop_
_entity.id
_entity.type
_entity.pdbx_description
1 polymer ?
#
loop_
_entity_poly.entity_id
_entity_poly.type
_entity_poly.pdbx_seq_one_letter_code
_entity_poly.pdbx_strand_id
1 'polypeptide(L)'
;DCQQYTNRSCEECLKNVTCLWCASSRRCMEYPVRRILPPADLCELRSARWGVCWVNFEALIIAMSVVGGTLLIMLGVCCCCCCKKKNKKQVSRGPDKDDERAAREREKRRVRQEERRAEMKSRHDEIRRKYGTV
;
A
#
# COMPACT_ATOMS: atom_id res chain seq x y z
N ASP A 1 12.64 -40.18 -9.57
CA ASP A 1 11.64 -40.62 -8.58
C ASP A 1 11.95 -40.14 -7.18
N CYS A 2 11.00 -39.44 -6.57
CA CYS A 2 11.10 -39.00 -5.17
C CYS A 2 11.14 -40.18 -4.17
N GLN A 3 10.47 -41.29 -4.50
CA GLN A 3 10.35 -42.48 -3.63
C GLN A 3 11.71 -43.09 -3.21
N GLN A 4 12.76 -42.92 -4.02
CA GLN A 4 14.11 -43.44 -3.74
C GLN A 4 14.75 -42.80 -2.50
N TYR A 5 14.27 -41.61 -2.10
CA TYR A 5 14.73 -40.88 -0.92
C TYR A 5 13.87 -41.16 0.33
N THR A 6 12.95 -42.12 0.28
CA THR A 6 12.22 -42.58 1.47
C THR A 6 13.18 -43.17 2.49
N ASN A 7 12.97 -42.87 3.78
CA ASN A 7 13.85 -43.20 4.90
C ASN A 7 15.27 -42.62 4.84
N ARG A 8 15.53 -41.66 3.94
CA ARG A 8 16.77 -40.88 3.91
C ARG A 8 16.60 -39.60 4.74
N SER A 9 17.28 -38.52 4.34
CA SER A 9 17.10 -37.21 4.92
C SER A 9 16.12 -36.34 4.12
N CYS A 10 15.59 -35.35 4.80
CA CYS A 10 14.71 -34.35 4.24
C CYS A 10 15.43 -33.49 3.20
N GLU A 11 16.69 -33.15 3.44
CA GLU A 11 17.52 -32.37 2.50
C GLU A 11 17.73 -33.12 1.19
N GLU A 12 17.93 -34.44 1.23
CA GLU A 12 18.07 -35.26 0.02
C GLU A 12 16.76 -35.34 -0.78
N CYS A 13 15.63 -35.53 -0.09
CA CYS A 13 14.31 -35.56 -0.72
C CYS A 13 13.96 -34.22 -1.40
N LEU A 14 14.22 -33.11 -0.71
CA LEU A 14 13.81 -31.77 -1.13
C LEU A 14 14.79 -31.08 -2.08
N LYS A 15 15.83 -31.78 -2.58
CA LYS A 15 16.65 -31.28 -3.70
C LYS A 15 15.80 -30.95 -4.93
N ASN A 16 14.72 -31.70 -5.13
CA ASN A 16 13.76 -31.47 -6.20
C ASN A 16 12.48 -30.85 -5.65
N VAL A 17 12.07 -29.71 -6.20
CA VAL A 17 10.82 -29.01 -5.83
C VAL A 17 9.55 -29.78 -6.22
N THR A 18 9.68 -30.84 -7.04
CA THR A 18 8.59 -31.75 -7.37
C THR A 18 8.34 -32.79 -6.28
N CYS A 19 9.22 -32.90 -5.29
CA CYS A 19 9.11 -33.85 -4.18
C CYS A 19 8.54 -33.19 -2.92
N LEU A 20 7.84 -33.99 -2.12
CA LEU A 20 7.33 -33.67 -0.79
C LEU A 20 7.94 -34.63 0.23
N TRP A 21 8.38 -34.08 1.36
CA TRP A 21 8.86 -34.87 2.49
C TRP A 21 7.82 -34.91 3.61
N CYS A 22 7.48 -36.11 4.09
CA CYS A 22 6.65 -36.28 5.27
C CYS A 22 7.49 -36.70 6.47
N ALA A 23 7.61 -35.82 7.47
CA ALA A 23 8.43 -36.11 8.65
C ALA A 23 7.85 -37.20 9.56
N SER A 24 6.52 -37.30 9.66
CA SER A 24 5.86 -38.31 10.53
C SER A 24 6.18 -39.74 10.09
N SER A 25 6.18 -40.00 8.78
CA SER A 25 6.43 -41.34 8.22
C SER A 25 7.80 -41.50 7.57
N ARG A 26 8.62 -40.45 7.54
CA ARG A 26 9.92 -40.38 6.83
C ARG A 26 9.85 -40.83 5.38
N ARG A 27 8.79 -40.44 4.67
CA ARG A 27 8.57 -40.80 3.26
C ARG A 27 8.83 -39.59 2.36
N CYS A 28 9.45 -39.86 1.22
CA CYS A 28 9.62 -38.90 0.14
C CYS A 28 8.72 -39.31 -1.02
N MET A 29 7.87 -38.41 -1.49
CA MET A 29 6.86 -38.72 -2.50
C MET A 29 6.74 -37.58 -3.51
N GLU A 30 6.29 -37.89 -4.72
CA GLU A 30 5.99 -36.89 -5.73
C GLU A 30 4.87 -35.99 -5.20
N TYR A 31 5.08 -34.68 -5.22
CA TYR A 31 4.03 -33.72 -4.91
C TYR A 31 3.16 -33.51 -6.16
N PRO A 32 1.89 -33.93 -6.18
CA PRO A 32 1.05 -33.73 -7.34
C PRO A 32 0.71 -32.25 -7.48
N VAL A 33 1.40 -31.55 -8.40
CA VAL A 33 1.08 -30.15 -8.80
C VAL A 33 -0.35 -29.95 -9.28
N ARG A 34 -1.08 -31.04 -9.58
CA ARG A 34 -2.49 -31.01 -9.94
C ARG A 34 -3.42 -30.72 -8.76
N ARG A 35 -2.98 -30.95 -7.52
CA ARG A 35 -3.77 -30.64 -6.32
C ARG A 35 -3.03 -29.59 -5.49
N ILE A 36 -3.73 -28.52 -5.14
CA ILE A 36 -3.17 -27.35 -4.44
C ILE A 36 -2.68 -27.74 -3.03
N LEU A 37 -3.31 -28.73 -2.40
CA LEU A 37 -2.90 -29.28 -1.11
C LEU A 37 -2.67 -30.79 -1.21
N PRO A 38 -1.62 -31.32 -0.56
CA PRO A 38 -1.53 -32.75 -0.36
C PRO A 38 -2.70 -33.20 0.52
N PRO A 39 -3.36 -34.33 0.21
CA PRO A 39 -4.40 -34.87 1.08
C PRO A 39 -3.85 -35.13 2.48
N ALA A 40 -4.59 -34.72 3.51
CA ALA A 40 -4.20 -34.96 4.91
C ALA A 40 -3.99 -36.45 5.21
N ASP A 41 -4.68 -37.31 4.48
CA ASP A 41 -4.57 -38.77 4.59
C ASP A 41 -3.18 -39.31 4.23
N LEU A 42 -2.41 -38.60 3.39
CA LEU A 42 -1.03 -38.99 3.05
C LEU A 42 0.00 -38.44 4.04
N CYS A 43 -0.18 -37.19 4.47
CA CYS A 43 0.66 -36.56 5.48
C CYS A 43 -0.05 -35.35 6.08
N GLU A 44 0.03 -35.20 7.40
CA GLU A 44 -0.44 -33.99 8.06
C GLU A 44 0.32 -32.75 7.54
N LEU A 45 -0.40 -31.65 7.31
CA LEU A 45 0.18 -30.39 6.85
C LEU A 45 1.33 -29.88 7.74
N ARG A 46 1.24 -30.15 9.05
CA ARG A 46 2.26 -29.76 10.03
C ARG A 46 3.55 -30.57 9.89
N SER A 47 3.47 -31.79 9.36
CA SER A 47 4.57 -32.73 9.19
C SER A 47 5.14 -32.72 7.78
N ALA A 48 4.34 -32.27 6.81
CA ALA A 48 4.71 -32.11 5.41
C ALA A 48 5.68 -30.93 5.22
N ARG A 49 6.70 -31.12 4.39
CA ARG A 49 7.72 -30.12 4.04
C ARG A 49 7.90 -30.11 2.53
N TRP A 50 8.02 -28.91 1.96
CA TRP A 50 8.14 -28.70 0.52
C TRP A 50 9.19 -27.64 0.21
N GLY A 51 10.12 -27.95 -0.71
CA GLY A 51 11.24 -27.09 -1.11
C GLY A 51 12.31 -26.88 -0.04
N VAL A 52 11.93 -26.72 1.22
CA VAL A 52 12.82 -26.48 2.37
C VAL A 52 12.44 -27.38 3.56
N CYS A 53 13.44 -27.78 4.34
CA CYS A 53 13.21 -28.72 5.44
C CYS A 53 12.81 -28.07 6.78
N TRP A 54 13.17 -26.80 6.99
CA TRP A 54 12.92 -26.12 8.26
C TRP A 54 11.51 -25.50 8.35
N VAL A 55 10.78 -25.39 7.23
CA VAL A 55 9.43 -24.83 7.17
C VAL A 55 8.42 -25.93 6.85
N ASN A 56 7.36 -26.01 7.65
CA ASN A 56 6.24 -26.92 7.41
C ASN A 56 5.28 -26.34 6.35
N PHE A 57 4.55 -27.21 5.68
CA PHE A 57 3.60 -26.83 4.63
C PHE A 57 2.51 -25.88 5.15
N GLU A 58 2.06 -26.10 6.39
CA GLU A 58 1.13 -25.19 7.09
C GLU A 58 1.65 -23.75 7.17
N ALA A 59 2.90 -23.56 7.62
CA ALA A 59 3.52 -22.24 7.72
C ALA A 59 3.73 -21.60 6.34
N LEU A 60 4.00 -22.40 5.32
CA LEU A 60 4.17 -21.97 3.94
C LEU A 60 2.85 -21.44 3.36
N ILE A 61 1.74 -22.13 3.60
CA ILE A 61 0.39 -21.67 3.23
C ILE A 61 0.07 -20.35 3.92
N ILE A 62 0.28 -20.26 5.25
CA ILE A 62 0.02 -19.04 6.02
C ILE A 62 0.82 -17.86 5.44
N ALA A 63 2.11 -18.06 5.16
CA ALA A 63 2.95 -17.02 4.57
C ALA A 63 2.42 -16.55 3.20
N MET A 64 2.04 -17.47 2.31
CA MET A 64 1.46 -17.13 1.01
C MET A 64 0.12 -16.42 1.15
N SER A 65 -0.72 -16.81 2.10
CA SER A 65 -1.98 -16.14 2.41
C SER A 65 -1.78 -14.72 2.93
N VAL A 66 -0.78 -14.49 3.79
CA VAL A 66 -0.45 -13.14 4.30
C VAL A 66 0.09 -12.26 3.18
N VAL A 67 1.01 -12.75 2.35
CA VAL A 67 1.56 -11.99 1.23
C VAL A 67 0.47 -11.68 0.20
N GLY A 68 -0.31 -12.68 -0.20
CA GLY A 68 -1.45 -12.49 -1.11
C GLY A 68 -2.49 -11.53 -0.52
N GLY A 69 -2.86 -11.72 0.75
CA GLY A 69 -3.82 -10.90 1.47
C GLY A 69 -3.38 -9.44 1.59
N THR A 70 -2.12 -9.19 1.96
CA THR A 70 -1.56 -7.83 2.03
C THR A 70 -1.50 -7.16 0.67
N LEU A 71 -1.12 -7.87 -0.40
CA LEU A 71 -1.15 -7.34 -1.77
C LEU A 71 -2.58 -7.01 -2.23
N LEU A 72 -3.54 -7.88 -1.94
CA LEU A 72 -4.96 -7.64 -2.27
C LEU A 72 -5.54 -6.48 -1.46
N ILE A 73 -5.21 -6.35 -0.18
CA ILE A 73 -5.62 -5.23 0.66
C ILE A 73 -4.95 -3.95 0.18
N MET A 74 -3.65 -3.96 -0.13
CA MET A 74 -2.94 -2.81 -0.68
C MET A 74 -3.55 -2.36 -2.00
N LEU A 75 -3.85 -3.28 -2.91
CA LEU A 75 -4.51 -2.97 -4.18
C LEU A 75 -5.95 -2.49 -3.95
N GLY A 76 -6.70 -3.14 -3.06
CA GLY A 76 -8.06 -2.78 -2.70
C GLY A 76 -8.14 -1.37 -2.10
N VAL A 77 -7.29 -1.06 -1.12
CA VAL A 77 -7.19 0.28 -0.50
C VAL A 77 -6.66 1.29 -1.51
N CYS A 78 -5.61 0.98 -2.27
CA CYS A 78 -5.09 1.88 -3.30
C CYS A 78 -6.18 2.19 -4.35
N CYS A 79 -6.88 1.19 -4.88
CA CYS A 79 -7.96 1.35 -5.83
C CYS A 79 -9.17 2.06 -5.21
N CYS A 80 -9.59 1.71 -3.99
CA CYS A 80 -10.72 2.37 -3.33
C CYS A 80 -10.40 3.83 -2.97
N CYS A 81 -9.21 4.13 -2.44
CA CYS A 81 -8.82 5.48 -2.07
C CYS A 81 -8.51 6.35 -3.31
N CYS A 82 -7.89 5.78 -4.37
CA CYS A 82 -7.58 6.52 -5.60
C CYS A 82 -8.80 6.65 -6.53
N CYS A 83 -9.67 5.66 -6.64
CA CYS A 83 -10.89 5.76 -7.46
C CYS A 83 -12.02 6.53 -6.75
N LYS A 84 -12.14 6.46 -5.41
CA LYS A 84 -13.02 7.40 -4.68
C LYS A 84 -12.49 8.83 -4.71
N LYS A 85 -11.17 9.04 -4.80
CA LYS A 85 -10.58 10.36 -5.10
C LYS A 85 -10.77 10.79 -6.56
N LYS A 86 -11.07 9.90 -7.52
CA LYS A 86 -11.48 10.30 -8.88
C LYS A 86 -12.93 10.80 -8.92
N ASN A 87 -13.87 10.15 -8.23
CA ASN A 87 -15.23 10.70 -8.04
C ASN A 87 -15.25 11.93 -7.12
N LYS A 88 -14.40 11.97 -6.10
CA LYS A 88 -14.11 13.18 -5.33
C LYS A 88 -13.10 14.10 -6.03
N LYS A 89 -12.64 13.89 -7.26
CA LYS A 89 -11.76 14.88 -7.94
C LYS A 89 -12.57 16.05 -8.49
N GLN A 90 -13.89 15.89 -8.58
CA GLN A 90 -14.81 17.00 -8.82
C GLN A 90 -15.06 17.85 -7.55
N VAL A 91 -14.84 17.29 -6.33
CA VAL A 91 -15.11 17.99 -5.04
C VAL A 91 -13.85 18.29 -4.22
N SER A 92 -12.77 17.56 -4.43
CA SER A 92 -11.45 17.71 -3.80
C SER A 92 -10.39 17.59 -4.89
N ARG A 93 -10.32 18.63 -5.73
CA ARG A 93 -9.04 19.03 -6.30
C ARG A 93 -8.12 19.36 -5.11
N GLY A 94 -6.88 18.94 -5.20
CA GLY A 94 -5.92 18.86 -4.10
C GLY A 94 -5.70 20.16 -3.31
N PRO A 95 -4.83 20.11 -2.28
CA PRO A 95 -4.47 21.28 -1.45
C PRO A 95 -4.21 22.57 -2.26
N ASP A 96 -3.77 22.42 -3.50
CA ASP A 96 -3.61 23.45 -4.53
C ASP A 96 -4.81 24.41 -4.75
N LYS A 97 -6.07 23.93 -4.69
CA LYS A 97 -7.25 24.79 -4.97
C LYS A 97 -7.65 25.67 -3.78
N ASP A 98 -7.49 25.17 -2.56
CA ASP A 98 -7.70 25.98 -1.36
C ASP A 98 -6.57 27.00 -1.20
N ASP A 99 -5.33 26.62 -1.54
CA ASP A 99 -4.19 27.54 -1.54
C ASP A 99 -4.35 28.68 -2.55
N GLU A 100 -4.83 28.41 -3.78
CA GLU A 100 -5.09 29.48 -4.77
C GLU A 100 -6.20 30.44 -4.31
N ARG A 101 -7.26 29.91 -3.67
CA ARG A 101 -8.36 30.74 -3.13
C ARG A 101 -7.87 31.59 -1.95
N ALA A 102 -7.05 31.01 -1.08
CA ALA A 102 -6.43 31.74 0.03
C ALA A 102 -5.48 32.84 -0.48
N ALA A 103 -4.72 32.59 -1.55
CA ALA A 103 -3.87 33.59 -2.19
C ALA A 103 -4.68 34.77 -2.76
N ARG A 104 -5.77 34.49 -3.50
CA ARG A 104 -6.67 35.52 -4.04
C ARG A 104 -7.34 36.35 -2.95
N GLU A 105 -7.71 35.75 -1.82
CA GLU A 105 -8.27 36.50 -0.68
C GLU A 105 -7.24 37.42 -0.03
N ARG A 106 -6.00 36.95 0.15
CA ARG A 106 -4.90 37.77 0.70
C ARG A 106 -4.62 38.97 -0.19
N GLU A 107 -4.62 38.77 -1.51
CA GLU A 107 -4.43 39.85 -2.48
C GLU A 107 -5.58 40.87 -2.42
N LYS A 108 -6.84 40.42 -2.40
CA LYS A 108 -8.00 41.32 -2.24
C LYS A 108 -7.95 42.14 -0.95
N ARG A 109 -7.51 41.54 0.16
CA ARG A 109 -7.32 42.25 1.42
C ARG A 109 -6.21 43.29 1.32
N ARG A 110 -5.11 42.96 0.63
CA ARG A 110 -3.98 43.87 0.39
C ARG A 110 -4.42 45.07 -0.46
N VAL A 111 -5.12 44.83 -1.56
CA VAL A 111 -5.66 45.89 -2.43
C VAL A 111 -6.61 46.81 -1.66
N ARG A 112 -7.57 46.28 -0.88
CA ARG A 112 -8.46 47.11 -0.05
C ARG A 112 -7.74 47.90 1.04
N GLN A 113 -6.60 47.41 1.51
CA GLN A 113 -5.78 48.13 2.48
C GLN A 113 -4.98 49.24 1.81
N GLU A 114 -4.42 48.98 0.62
CA GLU A 114 -3.72 49.95 -0.21
C GLU A 114 -4.67 51.05 -0.69
N GLU A 115 -5.88 50.72 -1.09
CA GLU A 115 -6.93 51.67 -1.50
C GLU A 115 -7.30 52.62 -0.35
N ARG A 116 -7.56 52.09 0.86
CA ARG A 116 -7.82 52.93 2.04
C ARG A 116 -6.63 53.81 2.43
N ARG A 117 -5.40 53.33 2.25
CA ARG A 117 -4.19 54.13 2.47
C ARG A 117 -4.04 55.25 1.44
N ALA A 118 -4.33 54.96 0.17
CA ALA A 118 -4.31 55.94 -0.91
C ALA A 118 -5.41 56.99 -0.74
N GLU A 119 -6.62 56.59 -0.33
CA GLU A 119 -7.73 57.48 -0.01
C GLU A 119 -7.40 58.39 1.19
N MET A 120 -6.89 57.82 2.29
CA MET A 120 -6.48 58.66 3.43
C MET A 120 -5.36 59.64 3.03
N LYS A 121 -4.40 59.21 2.21
CA LYS A 121 -3.34 60.09 1.73
C LYS A 121 -3.86 61.19 0.81
N SER A 122 -4.77 60.88 -0.12
CA SER A 122 -5.35 61.89 -1.01
C SER A 122 -6.17 62.93 -0.25
N ARG A 123 -6.99 62.50 0.72
CA ARG A 123 -7.74 63.42 1.59
C ARG A 123 -6.80 64.31 2.41
N HIS A 124 -5.71 63.74 2.93
CA HIS A 124 -4.73 64.50 3.70
C HIS A 124 -3.97 65.51 2.83
N ASP A 125 -3.56 65.11 1.62
CA ASP A 125 -2.88 66.00 0.67
C ASP A 125 -3.82 67.10 0.14
N GLU A 126 -5.11 66.80 -0.08
CA GLU A 126 -6.12 67.78 -0.46
C GLU A 126 -6.36 68.82 0.65
N ILE A 127 -6.45 68.39 1.92
CA ILE A 127 -6.53 69.31 3.07
C ILE A 127 -5.27 70.18 3.16
N ARG A 128 -4.07 69.58 3.03
CA ARG A 128 -2.80 70.31 3.07
C ARG A 128 -2.74 71.40 1.98
N ARG A 129 -3.21 71.10 0.77
CA ARG A 129 -3.30 72.06 -0.34
C ARG A 129 -4.33 73.16 -0.08
N LYS A 130 -5.49 72.81 0.48
CA LYS A 130 -6.59 73.75 0.75
C LYS A 130 -6.24 74.77 1.85
N TYR A 131 -5.43 74.37 2.83
CA TYR A 131 -5.06 75.21 3.98
C TYR A 131 -3.57 75.60 4.03
N GLY A 132 -2.81 75.33 2.97
CA GLY A 132 -1.51 75.99 2.70
C GLY A 132 -0.36 75.64 3.63
N THR A 133 -0.36 74.50 4.32
CA THR A 133 0.81 74.05 5.12
C THR A 133 1.75 73.23 4.22
N VAL A 134 2.55 73.91 3.41
CA VAL A 134 3.72 73.31 2.74
C VAL A 134 4.81 72.98 3.75
#